data_AF-A0A7Y6YWH0-F1
#
_entry.id   AF-A0A7Y6YWH0-F1
#
_cell.length_a   1.000
_cell.length_b   1.000
_cell.length_c   1.000
_cell.angle_alpha   90.00
_cell.angle_beta   90.00
_cell.angle_gamma   90.00
#
_symmetry.space_group_name_H-M   'P 1'
#
loop_
_entity.id
_entity.type
_entity.pdbx_description
1 polymer ?
#
loop_
_entity_poly.entity_id
_entity_poly.type
_entity_poly.pdbx_seq_one_letter_code
_entity_poly.pdbx_strand_id
1 'polypeptide(L)'
;MALPLMPKATAVWLVENTALSFIQIADFCGLHELEIQAIADGDVGMGMQGLDPIANGQLTQDELDRCANDPAARLKLAKSTNPMPKARGKGARYTPVSKRQDRPDGIAWLVKNHPELQDVQISKLLGTTKPTIKAIRDKTHWNSANITPRNPVTLGLCTEADLEKVVIIARARAAKLEKAEGNAEAATNASDDTASEE
;
A
#
# COMPACT_ATOMS: atom_id res chain seq x y z
N MET A 1 14.27 -4.29 -24.83
CA MET A 1 13.22 -3.31 -25.15
C MET A 1 12.06 -3.55 -24.19
N ALA A 2 11.29 -2.52 -23.84
CA ALA A 2 10.06 -2.72 -23.06
C ALA A 2 9.04 -3.48 -23.92
N LEU A 3 8.29 -4.40 -23.33
CA LEU A 3 7.25 -5.16 -23.99
C LEU A 3 5.87 -4.60 -23.63
N PRO A 4 4.85 -4.77 -24.48
CA PRO A 4 3.47 -4.44 -24.13
C PRO A 4 2.99 -5.23 -22.90
N LEU A 5 2.02 -4.68 -22.16
CA LEU A 5 1.56 -5.24 -20.88
C LEU A 5 0.94 -6.65 -21.03
N MET A 6 0.29 -6.93 -22.17
CA MET A 6 -0.32 -8.23 -22.48
C MET A 6 0.06 -8.68 -23.89
N PRO A 7 1.28 -9.21 -24.09
CA PRO A 7 1.84 -9.42 -25.44
C PRO A 7 1.02 -10.32 -26.36
N LYS A 8 0.45 -11.41 -25.84
CA LYS A 8 -0.38 -12.32 -26.65
C LYS A 8 -1.70 -11.70 -27.07
N ALA A 9 -2.40 -11.02 -26.15
CA ALA A 9 -3.66 -10.35 -26.47
C ALA A 9 -3.45 -9.15 -27.41
N THR A 10 -2.33 -8.43 -27.25
CA THR A 10 -1.95 -7.36 -28.17
C THR A 10 -1.57 -7.91 -29.54
N ALA A 11 -0.89 -9.06 -29.62
CA ALA A 11 -0.62 -9.74 -30.89
C ALA A 11 -1.90 -10.15 -31.62
N VAL A 12 -2.87 -10.76 -30.93
CA VAL A 12 -4.20 -11.09 -31.50
C VAL A 12 -4.85 -9.85 -32.13
N TRP A 13 -4.88 -8.75 -31.37
CA TRP A 13 -5.47 -7.50 -31.88
C TRP A 13 -4.71 -6.94 -33.08
N LEU A 14 -3.37 -6.91 -33.04
CA LEU A 14 -2.56 -6.38 -34.14
C LEU A 14 -2.70 -7.22 -35.42
N VAL A 15 -2.77 -8.55 -35.30
CA VAL A 15 -2.99 -9.46 -36.44
C VAL A 15 -4.36 -9.22 -37.08
N GLU A 16 -5.40 -8.99 -36.28
CA GLU A 16 -6.77 -8.81 -36.78
C GLU A 16 -7.05 -7.40 -37.32
N ASN A 17 -6.40 -6.36 -36.78
CA ASN A 17 -6.79 -4.96 -36.99
C ASN A 17 -5.74 -4.13 -37.74
N THR A 18 -4.59 -4.71 -38.13
CA THR A 18 -3.52 -3.97 -38.82
C THR A 18 -2.94 -4.76 -39.99
N ALA A 19 -2.30 -4.05 -40.93
CA ALA A 19 -1.59 -4.64 -42.08
C ALA A 19 -0.08 -4.87 -41.81
N LEU A 20 0.30 -5.01 -40.54
CA LEU A 20 1.70 -5.21 -40.15
C LEU A 20 2.20 -6.62 -40.49
N SER A 21 3.49 -6.75 -40.75
CA SER A 21 4.12 -8.06 -40.95
C SER A 21 4.22 -8.84 -39.64
N PHE A 22 4.22 -10.17 -39.72
CA PHE A 22 4.36 -11.03 -38.54
C PHE A 22 5.66 -10.78 -37.77
N ILE A 23 6.75 -10.45 -38.48
CA ILE A 23 8.03 -10.06 -37.88
C ILE A 23 7.89 -8.78 -37.06
N GLN A 24 7.18 -7.76 -37.55
CA GLN A 24 6.96 -6.52 -36.82
C GLN A 24 6.15 -6.72 -35.54
N ILE A 25 5.11 -7.57 -35.61
CA ILE A 25 4.27 -7.92 -34.44
C ILE A 25 5.08 -8.76 -33.44
N ALA A 26 5.84 -9.74 -33.93
CA ALA A 26 6.73 -10.58 -33.13
C ALA A 26 7.75 -9.74 -32.36
N ASP A 27 8.43 -8.81 -33.04
CA ASP A 27 9.43 -7.92 -32.44
C ASP A 27 8.81 -6.98 -31.39
N PHE A 28 7.59 -6.50 -31.61
CA PHE A 28 6.88 -5.63 -30.66
C PHE A 28 6.40 -6.38 -29.41
N CYS A 29 5.80 -7.55 -29.61
CA CYS A 29 5.26 -8.37 -28.52
C CYS A 29 6.34 -9.26 -27.84
N GLY A 30 7.54 -9.36 -28.41
CA GLY A 30 8.59 -10.25 -27.91
C GLY A 30 8.21 -11.72 -28.02
N LEU A 31 7.44 -12.07 -29.06
CA LEU A 31 7.00 -13.43 -29.40
C LEU A 31 7.76 -13.92 -30.63
N HIS A 32 7.78 -15.22 -30.87
CA HIS A 32 8.37 -15.74 -32.11
C HIS A 32 7.40 -15.57 -33.28
N GLU A 33 7.91 -15.37 -34.50
CA GLU A 33 7.08 -15.21 -35.71
C GLU A 33 6.07 -16.36 -35.91
N LEU A 34 6.52 -17.61 -35.70
CA LEU A 34 5.66 -18.80 -35.71
C LEU A 34 4.50 -18.75 -34.70
N GLU A 35 4.67 -18.09 -33.55
CA GLU A 35 3.58 -17.91 -32.59
C GLU A 35 2.56 -16.89 -33.11
N ILE A 36 3.01 -15.84 -33.80
CA ILE A 36 2.13 -14.87 -34.46
C ILE A 36 1.38 -15.52 -35.63
N GLN A 37 2.05 -16.37 -36.40
CA GLN A 37 1.44 -17.14 -37.46
C GLN A 37 0.38 -18.09 -36.90
N ALA A 38 0.66 -18.82 -35.82
CA ALA A 38 -0.32 -19.70 -35.17
C ALA A 38 -1.52 -18.92 -34.57
N ILE A 39 -1.31 -17.66 -34.17
CA ILE A 39 -2.41 -16.75 -33.78
C ILE A 39 -3.24 -16.36 -35.00
N ALA A 40 -2.60 -16.01 -36.12
CA ALA A 40 -3.28 -15.67 -37.37
C ALA A 40 -4.06 -16.84 -37.97
N ASP A 41 -3.52 -18.06 -37.86
CA ASP A 41 -4.16 -19.31 -38.31
C ASP A 41 -5.31 -19.74 -37.37
N GLY A 42 -5.43 -19.11 -36.19
CA GLY A 42 -6.47 -19.41 -35.20
C GLY A 42 -6.18 -20.64 -34.31
N ASP A 43 -4.97 -21.21 -34.42
CA ASP A 43 -4.51 -22.36 -33.65
C ASP A 43 -4.20 -21.99 -32.18
N VAL A 44 -3.73 -20.75 -31.96
CA VAL A 44 -3.36 -20.23 -30.64
C VAL A 44 -4.24 -19.04 -30.28
N GLY A 45 -4.99 -19.15 -29.18
CA GLY A 45 -5.84 -18.05 -28.69
C GLY A 45 -7.31 -18.13 -29.10
N MET A 46 -7.81 -19.30 -29.50
CA MET A 46 -9.24 -19.54 -29.67
C MET A 46 -10.00 -19.16 -28.38
N GLY A 47 -10.77 -18.06 -28.43
CA GLY A 47 -11.48 -17.48 -27.28
C GLY A 47 -10.72 -16.39 -26.50
N MET A 48 -9.51 -16.01 -26.92
CA MET A 48 -8.78 -14.87 -26.36
C MET A 48 -9.24 -13.58 -27.02
N GLN A 49 -9.75 -12.64 -26.23
CA GLN A 49 -10.13 -11.32 -26.73
C GLN A 49 -8.88 -10.47 -26.98
N GLY A 50 -8.71 -9.98 -28.21
CA GLY A 50 -7.65 -9.04 -28.57
C GLY A 50 -7.72 -7.77 -27.73
N LEU A 51 -6.57 -7.31 -27.26
CA LEU A 51 -6.46 -6.09 -26.47
C LEU A 51 -5.87 -4.95 -27.32
N ASP A 52 -6.67 -3.91 -27.53
CA ASP A 52 -6.29 -2.74 -28.31
C ASP A 52 -5.11 -1.98 -27.66
N PRO A 53 -3.93 -1.91 -28.30
CA PRO A 53 -2.76 -1.20 -27.79
C PRO A 53 -2.87 0.33 -27.92
N ILE A 54 -3.73 0.85 -28.80
CA ILE A 54 -4.01 2.29 -28.93
C ILE A 54 -4.92 2.73 -27.78
N ALA A 55 -6.00 2.01 -27.52
CA ALA A 55 -6.92 2.32 -26.42
C ALA A 55 -6.21 2.32 -25.04
N ASN A 56 -5.20 1.47 -24.87
CA ASN A 56 -4.38 1.41 -23.66
C ASN A 56 -3.21 2.40 -23.64
N GLY A 57 -3.06 3.24 -24.67
CA GLY A 57 -2.00 4.23 -24.79
C GLY A 57 -0.60 3.65 -24.92
N GLN A 58 -0.47 2.40 -25.38
CA GLN A 58 0.80 1.72 -25.62
C GLN A 58 1.33 1.97 -27.04
N LEU A 59 0.43 2.25 -27.99
CA LEU A 59 0.74 2.67 -29.36
C LEU A 59 -0.07 3.89 -29.75
N THR A 60 0.39 4.61 -30.77
CA THR A 60 -0.35 5.70 -31.42
C THR A 60 -0.74 5.27 -32.84
N GLN A 61 -1.83 5.84 -33.36
CA GLN A 61 -2.25 5.56 -34.74
C GLN A 61 -1.14 5.91 -35.74
N ASP A 62 -0.49 7.07 -35.57
CA ASP A 62 0.64 7.52 -36.40
C ASP A 62 1.79 6.49 -36.46
N GLU A 63 2.04 5.77 -35.37
CA GLU A 63 3.10 4.77 -35.30
C GLU A 63 2.71 3.47 -36.01
N LEU A 64 1.43 3.09 -35.97
CA LEU A 64 0.89 1.99 -36.78
C LEU A 64 0.98 2.34 -38.27
N ASP A 65 0.54 3.53 -38.66
CA ASP A 65 0.55 3.96 -40.07
C ASP A 65 1.98 4.04 -40.62
N ARG A 66 2.94 4.50 -39.81
CA ARG A 66 4.37 4.52 -40.17
C ARG A 66 4.91 3.11 -40.45
N CYS A 67 4.58 2.15 -39.59
CA CYS A 67 5.06 0.78 -39.72
C CYS A 67 4.27 -0.05 -40.75
N ALA A 68 3.01 0.31 -41.02
CA ALA A 68 2.21 -0.32 -42.07
C ALA A 68 2.72 0.04 -43.47
N ASN A 69 3.29 1.23 -43.65
CA ASN A 69 3.87 1.67 -44.93
C ASN A 69 5.33 1.22 -45.14
N ASP A 70 6.00 0.70 -44.10
CA ASP A 70 7.38 0.23 -44.18
C ASP A 70 7.58 -1.07 -43.38
N PRO A 71 7.66 -2.24 -44.05
CA PRO A 71 7.89 -3.54 -43.40
C PRO A 71 9.23 -3.64 -42.64
N ALA A 72 10.22 -2.82 -42.97
CA ALA A 72 11.51 -2.78 -42.27
C ALA A 72 11.44 -1.96 -40.98
N ALA A 73 10.44 -1.10 -40.83
CA ALA A 73 10.24 -0.33 -39.62
C ALA A 73 9.87 -1.24 -38.43
N ARG A 74 10.22 -0.81 -37.22
CA ARG A 74 9.88 -1.47 -35.96
C ARG A 74 9.01 -0.56 -35.10
N LEU A 75 7.96 -1.14 -34.52
CA LEU A 75 7.06 -0.47 -33.60
C LEU A 75 7.79 -0.09 -32.30
N LYS A 76 7.46 1.09 -31.76
CA LYS A 76 7.96 1.56 -30.47
C LYS A 76 6.80 1.84 -29.53
N LEU A 77 6.93 1.41 -28.27
CA LEU A 77 5.93 1.77 -27.26
C LEU A 77 5.86 3.29 -27.09
N ALA A 78 4.64 3.80 -27.04
CA ALA A 78 4.37 5.17 -26.65
C ALA A 78 4.83 5.39 -25.19
N LYS A 79 5.30 6.60 -24.91
CA LYS A 79 5.67 6.98 -23.53
C LYS A 79 4.40 7.05 -22.70
N SER A 80 4.26 6.16 -21.72
CA SER A 80 3.13 6.17 -20.79
C SER A 80 3.08 7.48 -20.02
N THR A 81 1.99 8.22 -20.16
CA THR A 81 1.69 9.44 -19.38
C THR A 81 1.10 9.11 -18.01
N ASN A 82 0.81 7.83 -17.72
CA ASN A 82 0.16 7.46 -16.47
C ASN A 82 1.12 7.62 -15.28
N PRO A 83 0.73 8.35 -14.23
CA PRO A 83 1.53 8.48 -13.04
C PRO A 83 1.71 7.12 -12.38
N MET A 84 2.95 6.75 -12.07
CA MET A 84 3.24 5.51 -11.34
C MET A 84 2.43 5.47 -10.02
N PRO A 85 1.74 4.36 -9.72
CA PRO A 85 1.07 4.20 -8.45
C PRO A 85 2.07 4.40 -7.31
N LYS A 86 1.76 5.31 -6.38
CA LYS A 86 2.59 5.50 -5.18
C LYS A 86 2.64 4.17 -4.42
N ALA A 87 3.84 3.72 -4.10
CA ALA A 87 4.03 2.52 -3.30
C ALA A 87 3.20 2.63 -2.01
N ARG A 88 2.32 1.66 -1.77
CA ARG A 88 1.53 1.63 -0.53
C ARG A 88 2.50 1.60 0.65
N GLY A 89 2.28 2.48 1.63
CA GLY A 89 3.06 2.47 2.87
C GLY A 89 3.00 1.08 3.49
N LYS A 90 4.10 0.65 4.12
CA LYS A 90 4.18 -0.63 4.84
C LYS A 90 3.03 -0.67 5.85
N GLY A 91 1.99 -1.46 5.56
CA GLY A 91 0.85 -1.65 6.45
C GLY A 91 1.26 -2.35 7.74
N ALA A 92 0.35 -2.42 8.71
CA ALA A 92 0.58 -3.18 9.93
C ALA A 92 1.02 -4.61 9.58
N ARG A 93 2.12 -5.07 10.20
CA ARG A 93 2.66 -6.42 9.96
C ARG A 93 1.59 -7.45 10.31
N TYR A 94 1.39 -8.43 9.42
CA TYR A 94 0.50 -9.55 9.70
C TYR A 94 1.00 -10.28 10.95
N THR A 95 0.13 -10.45 11.95
CA THR A 95 0.46 -11.27 13.12
C THR A 95 -0.08 -12.69 12.92
N PRO A 96 0.79 -13.70 12.98
CA PRO A 96 0.42 -15.11 12.88
C PRO A 96 -0.66 -15.50 13.90
N VAL A 97 -1.52 -16.45 13.53
CA VAL A 97 -2.64 -16.91 14.37
C VAL A 97 -2.17 -17.39 15.74
N SER A 98 -1.04 -18.09 15.81
CA SER A 98 -0.42 -18.57 17.05
C SER A 98 -0.11 -17.44 18.04
N LYS A 99 0.24 -16.25 17.55
CA LYS A 99 0.60 -15.08 18.36
C LYS A 99 -0.59 -14.17 18.68
N ARG A 100 -1.79 -14.47 18.20
CA ARG A 100 -2.98 -13.65 18.47
C ARG A 100 -3.47 -13.77 19.92
N GLN A 101 -3.25 -14.93 20.56
CA GLN A 101 -3.59 -15.16 21.96
C GLN A 101 -2.69 -14.37 22.91
N ASP A 102 -1.44 -14.10 22.52
CA ASP A 102 -0.48 -13.29 23.29
C ASP A 102 -0.73 -11.78 23.17
N ARG A 103 -1.61 -11.36 22.25
CA ARG A 103 -1.80 -9.94 21.94
C ARG A 103 -2.43 -9.14 23.09
N PRO A 104 -3.46 -9.64 23.81
CA PRO A 104 -4.00 -8.96 24.97
C PRO A 104 -2.95 -8.70 26.06
N ASP A 105 -2.04 -9.64 26.27
CA ASP A 105 -0.92 -9.53 27.22
C ASP A 105 0.04 -8.39 26.84
N GLY A 106 0.38 -8.30 25.55
CA GLY A 106 1.20 -7.20 25.01
C GLY A 106 0.51 -5.84 25.12
N ILE A 107 -0.80 -5.76 24.85
CA ILE A 107 -1.57 -4.51 24.99
C ILE A 107 -1.62 -4.09 26.47
N ALA A 108 -1.89 -5.01 27.39
CA ALA A 108 -1.93 -4.72 28.81
C ALA A 108 -0.58 -4.22 29.34
N TRP A 109 0.53 -4.76 28.84
CA TRP A 109 1.86 -4.27 29.16
C TRP A 109 2.11 -2.85 28.64
N LEU A 110 1.71 -2.54 27.40
CA LEU A 110 1.86 -1.18 26.85
C LEU A 110 1.04 -0.16 27.64
N VAL A 111 -0.22 -0.47 27.95
CA VAL A 111 -1.10 0.42 28.73
C VAL A 111 -0.54 0.65 30.14
N LYS A 112 0.09 -0.37 30.74
CA LYS A 112 0.67 -0.26 32.09
C LYS A 112 2.00 0.50 32.13
N ASN A 113 2.91 0.25 31.20
CA ASN A 113 4.28 0.80 31.24
C ASN A 113 4.43 2.10 30.43
N HIS A 114 3.56 2.32 29.44
CA HIS A 114 3.60 3.47 28.56
C HIS A 114 2.21 4.13 28.45
N PRO A 115 1.71 4.76 29.53
CA PRO A 115 0.42 5.46 29.53
C PRO A 115 0.36 6.62 28.52
N GLU A 116 1.52 7.13 28.08
CA GLU A 116 1.64 8.16 27.03
C GLU A 116 1.17 7.68 25.64
N LEU A 117 1.02 6.37 25.43
CA LEU A 117 0.64 5.80 24.14
C LEU A 117 -0.85 5.96 23.85
N GLN A 118 -1.16 6.50 22.67
CA GLN A 118 -2.53 6.55 22.16
C GLN A 118 -2.95 5.22 21.54
N ASP A 119 -4.25 4.93 21.58
CA ASP A 119 -4.82 3.72 20.97
C ASP A 119 -4.48 3.60 19.46
N VAL A 120 -4.33 4.73 18.77
CA VAL A 120 -3.89 4.75 17.35
C VAL A 120 -2.48 4.19 17.19
N GLN A 121 -1.58 4.49 18.12
CA GLN A 121 -0.19 4.01 18.10
C GLN A 121 -0.13 2.52 18.45
N ILE A 122 -0.86 2.10 19.49
CA ILE A 122 -0.95 0.68 19.89
C ILE A 122 -1.59 -0.16 18.77
N SER A 123 -2.64 0.36 18.11
CA SER A 123 -3.32 -0.31 16.99
C SER A 123 -2.38 -0.56 15.82
N LYS A 124 -1.56 0.45 15.45
CA LYS A 124 -0.56 0.33 14.38
C LYS A 124 0.59 -0.60 14.75
N LEU A 125 1.05 -0.55 16.01
CA LEU A 125 2.20 -1.33 16.48
C LEU A 125 1.88 -2.83 16.58
N LEU A 126 0.75 -3.18 17.19
CA LEU A 126 0.38 -4.58 17.47
C LEU A 126 -0.62 -5.18 16.47
N GLY A 127 -1.09 -4.40 15.50
CA GLY A 127 -2.06 -4.87 14.50
C GLY A 127 -3.41 -5.27 15.11
N THR A 128 -3.94 -4.43 16.00
CA THR A 128 -5.21 -4.63 16.71
C THR A 128 -6.19 -3.48 16.43
N THR A 129 -7.44 -3.62 16.86
CA THR A 129 -8.46 -2.58 16.72
C THR A 129 -8.60 -1.74 18.00
N LYS A 130 -9.04 -0.48 17.86
CA LYS A 130 -9.28 0.43 18.98
C LYS A 130 -10.28 -0.13 20.01
N PRO A 131 -11.41 -0.75 19.62
CA PRO A 131 -12.33 -1.35 20.58
C PRO A 131 -11.67 -2.44 21.44
N THR A 132 -10.79 -3.25 20.87
CA THR A 132 -10.05 -4.27 21.63
C THR A 132 -9.09 -3.64 22.64
N ILE A 133 -8.39 -2.56 22.27
CA ILE A 133 -7.51 -1.83 23.20
C ILE A 133 -8.32 -1.24 24.37
N LYS A 134 -9.45 -0.61 24.06
CA LYS A 134 -10.35 -0.05 25.07
C LYS A 134 -10.89 -1.13 26.01
N ALA A 135 -11.33 -2.27 25.48
CA ALA A 135 -11.82 -3.38 26.30
C ALA A 135 -10.76 -3.95 27.25
N ILE A 136 -9.48 -3.93 26.86
CA ILE A 136 -8.37 -4.35 27.73
C ILE A 136 -8.08 -3.29 28.80
N ARG A 137 -8.11 -2.00 28.44
CA ARG A 137 -7.94 -0.88 29.38
C ARG A 137 -9.05 -0.89 30.46
N ASP A 138 -10.29 -1.10 30.03
CA ASP A 138 -11.48 -1.12 30.89
C ASP A 138 -11.68 -2.48 31.57
N LYS A 139 -10.81 -3.46 31.31
CA LYS A 139 -10.90 -4.86 31.81
C LYS A 139 -12.20 -5.60 31.43
N THR A 140 -12.90 -5.14 30.39
CA THR A 140 -14.14 -5.72 29.84
C THR A 140 -13.89 -6.74 28.73
N HIS A 141 -12.63 -7.01 28.38
CA HIS A 141 -12.27 -8.07 27.45
C HIS A 141 -12.73 -9.45 27.99
N TRP A 142 -13.28 -10.31 27.14
CA TRP A 142 -13.82 -11.62 27.56
C TRP A 142 -12.82 -12.51 28.33
N ASN A 143 -11.52 -12.36 28.03
CA ASN A 143 -10.44 -13.09 28.67
C ASN A 143 -9.70 -12.29 29.76
N SER A 144 -10.28 -11.20 30.28
CA SER A 144 -9.57 -10.26 31.16
C SER A 144 -8.94 -10.89 32.40
N ALA A 145 -9.56 -11.95 32.95
CA ALA A 145 -9.04 -12.68 34.10
C ALA A 145 -7.69 -13.37 33.85
N ASN A 146 -7.39 -13.75 32.61
CA ASN A 146 -6.17 -14.49 32.26
C ASN A 146 -5.10 -13.60 31.60
N ILE A 147 -5.35 -12.29 31.43
CA ILE A 147 -4.40 -11.39 30.80
C ILE A 147 -3.22 -11.15 31.74
N THR A 148 -2.01 -11.49 31.30
CA THR A 148 -0.78 -11.22 32.04
C THR A 148 0.06 -10.17 31.30
N PRO A 149 0.33 -8.99 31.89
CA PRO A 149 1.12 -7.96 31.20
C PRO A 149 2.54 -8.48 30.88
N ARG A 150 2.83 -8.71 29.59
CA ARG A 150 4.14 -9.16 29.09
C ARG A 150 4.64 -8.26 27.97
N ASN A 151 5.96 -8.07 27.89
CA ASN A 151 6.56 -7.18 26.90
C ASN A 151 6.25 -7.66 25.47
N PRO A 152 5.67 -6.82 24.59
CA PRO A 152 5.30 -7.21 23.23
C PRO A 152 6.51 -7.58 22.35
N VAL A 153 7.72 -7.12 22.67
CA VAL A 153 8.95 -7.50 21.97
C VAL A 153 9.34 -8.93 22.31
N THR A 154 9.28 -9.33 23.58
CA THR A 154 9.60 -10.70 24.01
C THR A 154 8.56 -11.72 23.52
N LEU A 155 7.31 -11.27 23.35
CA LEU A 155 6.24 -12.07 22.73
C LEU A 155 6.41 -12.21 21.20
N GLY A 156 7.28 -11.41 20.58
CA GLY A 156 7.50 -11.39 19.13
C GLY A 156 6.40 -10.67 18.35
N LEU A 157 5.66 -9.75 18.99
CA LEU A 157 4.58 -8.97 18.37
C LEU A 157 5.11 -7.72 17.66
N CYS A 158 6.18 -7.12 18.18
CA CYS A 158 6.87 -5.99 17.57
C CYS A 158 8.39 -6.13 17.74
N THR A 159 9.16 -5.32 17.01
CA THR A 159 10.61 -5.22 17.18
C THR A 159 10.95 -4.09 18.15
N GLU A 160 12.07 -4.20 18.86
CA GLU A 160 12.55 -3.18 19.80
C GLU A 160 12.59 -1.79 19.16
N ALA A 161 13.18 -1.69 17.96
CA ALA A 161 13.27 -0.43 17.22
C ALA A 161 11.90 0.18 16.85
N ASP A 162 10.84 -0.63 16.74
CA ASP A 162 9.49 -0.11 16.47
C ASP A 162 8.82 0.37 17.75
N LEU A 163 9.01 -0.35 18.86
CA LEU A 163 8.53 0.06 20.17
C LEU A 163 9.17 1.40 20.58
N GLU A 164 10.49 1.50 20.50
CA GLU A 164 11.26 2.70 20.86
C GLU A 164 10.81 3.91 20.05
N LYS A 165 10.69 3.79 18.72
CA LYS A 165 10.19 4.88 17.86
C LYS A 165 8.82 5.38 18.28
N VAL A 166 7.90 4.45 18.56
CA VAL A 166 6.53 4.80 18.93
C VAL A 166 6.50 5.49 20.30
N VAL A 167 7.32 5.05 21.25
CA VAL A 167 7.46 5.66 22.58
C VAL A 167 8.08 7.05 22.49
N ILE A 168 9.15 7.25 21.71
CA ILE A 168 9.78 8.57 21.51
C ILE A 168 8.77 9.56 20.93
N ILE A 169 8.03 9.16 19.89
CA ILE A 169 7.00 10.00 19.27
C ILE A 169 5.89 10.33 20.26
N ALA A 170 5.46 9.36 21.08
CA ALA A 170 4.43 9.57 22.09
C ALA A 170 4.88 10.54 23.18
N ARG A 171 6.10 10.39 23.70
CA ARG A 171 6.68 11.28 24.72
C ARG A 171 6.86 12.70 24.21
N ALA A 172 7.40 12.86 23.00
CA ALA A 172 7.56 14.18 22.37
C ALA A 172 6.20 14.89 22.21
N ARG A 173 5.14 14.13 21.89
CA ARG A 173 3.79 14.67 21.80
C ARG A 173 3.19 14.99 23.16
N ALA A 174 3.34 14.11 24.16
CA ALA A 174 2.86 14.35 25.52
C ALA A 174 3.49 15.64 26.10
N ALA A 175 4.81 15.79 25.97
CA ALA A 175 5.51 17.01 26.39
C ALA A 175 5.04 18.28 25.65
N LYS A 176 4.58 18.16 24.39
CA LYS A 176 4.00 19.28 23.64
C LYS A 176 2.59 19.63 24.13
N LEU A 177 1.80 18.62 24.51
CA LEU A 177 0.45 18.82 25.07
C LEU A 177 0.53 19.46 26.45
N GLU A 178 1.39 18.96 27.34
CA GLU A 178 1.59 19.55 28.68
C GLU A 178 2.02 21.02 28.60
N LYS A 179 2.90 21.38 27.65
CA LYS A 179 3.29 22.78 27.43
C LYS A 179 2.17 23.65 26.89
N ALA A 180 1.28 23.08 26.08
CA ALA A 180 0.13 23.81 25.55
C ALA A 180 -0.95 24.01 26.63
N GLU A 181 -1.17 23.01 27.47
CA GLU A 181 -2.10 23.07 28.60
C GLU A 181 -1.61 24.07 29.66
N GLY A 182 -0.32 24.01 30.05
CA GLY A 182 0.25 24.99 30.99
C GLY A 182 0.24 26.44 30.47
N ASN A 183 0.36 26.65 29.15
CA ASN A 183 0.24 27.98 28.55
C ASN A 183 -1.22 28.45 28.43
N ALA A 184 -2.18 27.54 28.29
CA ALA A 184 -3.61 27.87 28.29
C ALA A 184 -4.10 28.19 29.70
N GLU A 185 -3.66 27.43 30.71
CA GLU A 185 -4.02 27.62 32.12
C GLU A 185 -3.43 28.92 32.69
N ALA A 186 -2.20 29.28 32.27
CA ALA A 186 -1.60 30.58 32.57
C ALA A 186 -2.34 31.76 31.91
N ALA A 187 -2.88 31.57 30.70
CA ALA A 187 -3.65 32.60 30.00
C ALA A 187 -5.05 32.80 30.61
N THR A 188 -5.71 31.74 31.10
CA THR A 188 -7.00 31.85 31.81
C THR A 188 -6.86 32.46 33.20
N ASN A 189 -5.80 32.14 33.94
CA ASN A 189 -5.58 32.75 35.26
C ASN A 189 -5.20 34.23 35.16
N ALA A 190 -4.51 34.65 34.08
CA ALA A 190 -4.20 36.05 33.84
C ALA A 190 -5.44 36.89 33.45
N SER A 191 -6.50 36.29 32.92
CA SER A 191 -7.74 36.99 32.59
C SER A 191 -8.72 37.11 33.76
N ASP A 192 -8.71 36.16 34.71
CA ASP A 192 -9.54 36.22 35.92
C ASP A 192 -9.00 37.25 36.93
N ASP A 193 -7.67 37.41 37.04
CA ASP A 193 -7.06 38.36 37.98
C ASP A 193 -7.33 39.84 37.57
N THR A 194 -7.58 40.09 36.29
CA THR A 194 -7.97 41.43 35.77
C THR A 194 -9.44 41.78 35.92
N ALA A 195 -10.31 40.82 36.28
CA ALA A 195 -11.75 41.05 36.44
C ALA A 195 -12.19 41.31 37.90
N SER A 196 -11.29 41.14 38.86
CA SER A 196 -11.54 41.35 40.30
C SER A 196 -11.05 42.70 40.86
N GLU A 197 -10.56 43.61 40.02
CA GLU A 197 -10.04 44.93 40.42
C GLU A 197 -10.89 46.15 39.96
N GLU A 198 -12.11 45.96 39.44
CA GLU A 198 -13.08 47.06 39.17
C GLU A 198 -14.22 47.16 40.19
#